data_AF-A0A1J4KSN5-F1
#
_entry.id   AF-A0A1J4KSN5-F1
#
_cell.length_a   1.000
_cell.length_b   1.000
_cell.length_c   1.000
_cell.angle_alpha   90.00
_cell.angle_beta   90.00
_cell.angle_gamma   90.00
#
_symmetry.space_group_name_H-M   'P 1'
#
loop_
_entity.id
_entity.type
_entity.pdbx_description
1 polymer ?
#
loop_
_entity_poly.entity_id
_entity_poly.type
_entity_poly.pdbx_seq_one_letter_code
_entity_poly.pdbx_strand_id
1 'polypeptide(L)'
;MSQTFIRNLEIAQGLDSAIGNEINRLNSAPIIEHAQIIHNIQTQLNDLNLKIGNLRGQLNTLDRDEREMYAEDLRDIDNNMAGYRSQVNVKQQALDSQRTQVQHDRNMQKGEEIVNNLDKALTIGNDTIQTQQNTMNTLEQDQQHFNRIEENLSVVETEAKIGESRAKRMFMRMVCNRILWWTIVVVLFAFLIFSLVWKLKPEKGSE
;
A
#
# COMPACT_ATOMS: atom_id res chain seq x y z
N MET A 1 70.69 -27.49 9.22
CA MET A 1 69.78 -27.08 8.14
C MET A 1 68.78 -28.18 7.79
N SER A 2 69.21 -29.45 7.63
CA SER A 2 68.33 -30.60 7.38
C SER A 2 67.15 -30.74 8.37
N GLN A 3 67.35 -30.60 9.69
CA GLN A 3 66.23 -30.67 10.66
C GLN A 3 65.14 -29.59 10.49
N THR A 4 65.50 -28.37 10.10
CA THR A 4 64.51 -27.31 9.87
C THR A 4 63.66 -27.61 8.64
N PHE A 5 64.27 -28.20 7.60
CA PHE A 5 63.58 -28.65 6.41
C PHE A 5 62.60 -29.78 6.73
N ILE A 6 63.05 -30.83 7.43
CA ILE A 6 62.22 -31.98 7.84
C ILE A 6 60.99 -31.50 8.62
N ARG A 7 61.17 -30.62 9.60
CA ARG A 7 60.05 -30.06 10.37
C ARG A 7 59.05 -29.29 9.50
N ASN A 8 59.53 -28.52 8.52
CA ASN A 8 58.65 -27.80 7.60
C ASN A 8 57.92 -28.76 6.64
N LEU A 9 58.57 -29.86 6.25
CA LEU A 9 57.98 -30.90 5.41
C LEU A 9 56.87 -31.64 6.16
N GLU A 10 57.10 -32.02 7.42
CA GLU A 10 56.08 -32.63 8.28
C GLU A 10 54.86 -31.71 8.46
N ILE A 11 55.08 -30.41 8.65
CA ILE A 11 53.98 -29.42 8.72
C ILE A 11 53.21 -29.36 7.39
N ALA A 12 53.91 -29.38 6.26
CA ALA A 12 53.27 -29.38 4.95
C ALA A 12 52.46 -30.65 4.70
N GLN A 13 52.98 -31.83 5.07
CA GLN A 13 52.26 -33.11 4.99
C GLN A 13 51.04 -33.14 5.93
N GLY A 14 51.15 -32.54 7.12
CA GLY A 14 50.03 -32.37 8.04
C GLY A 14 48.92 -31.49 7.47
N LEU A 15 49.29 -30.40 6.79
CA LEU A 15 48.34 -29.54 6.07
C LEU A 15 47.70 -30.27 4.88
N ASP A 16 48.48 -31.02 4.09
CA ASP A 16 47.98 -31.83 2.97
C ASP A 16 46.90 -32.82 3.44
N SER A 17 47.19 -33.55 4.53
CA SER A 17 46.24 -34.48 5.14
C SER A 17 44.99 -33.79 5.69
N ALA A 18 45.15 -32.63 6.32
CA ALA A 18 44.04 -31.85 6.85
C ALA A 18 43.11 -31.34 5.72
N ILE A 19 43.68 -30.86 4.62
CA ILE A 19 42.94 -30.42 3.44
C ILE A 19 42.21 -31.59 2.80
N GLY A 20 42.85 -32.75 2.66
CA GLY A 20 42.20 -33.96 2.14
C GLY A 20 40.97 -34.36 2.96
N ASN A 21 41.07 -34.30 4.30
CA ASN A 21 39.94 -34.56 5.19
C ASN A 21 38.81 -33.52 5.06
N GLU A 22 39.17 -32.24 4.94
CA GLU A 22 38.21 -31.16 4.72
C GLU A 22 37.49 -31.28 3.36
N ILE A 23 38.18 -31.71 2.31
CA ILE A 23 37.56 -32.01 1.00
C ILE A 23 36.60 -33.19 1.10
N ASN A 24 36.96 -34.24 1.84
CA ASN A 24 36.05 -35.36 2.10
C ASN A 24 34.82 -34.92 2.89
N ARG A 25 34.99 -34.00 3.84
CA ARG A 25 33.88 -33.37 4.56
C ARG A 25 33.03 -32.51 3.62
N LEU A 26 33.63 -31.72 2.74
CA LEU A 26 32.92 -30.91 1.73
C LEU A 26 32.03 -31.78 0.83
N ASN A 27 32.50 -32.98 0.49
CA ASN A 27 31.74 -33.91 -0.36
C ASN A 27 30.54 -34.56 0.36
N SER A 28 30.55 -34.62 1.68
CA SER A 28 29.52 -35.30 2.49
C SER A 28 28.65 -34.33 3.32
N ALA A 29 29.09 -33.10 3.51
CA ALA A 29 28.40 -32.10 4.32
C ALA A 29 27.16 -31.53 3.59
N PRO A 30 26.18 -31.00 4.34
CA PRO A 30 25.07 -30.23 3.78
C PRO A 30 25.56 -28.95 3.07
N ILE A 31 24.85 -28.54 2.00
CA ILE A 31 25.18 -27.35 1.19
C ILE A 31 25.32 -26.06 2.03
N ILE A 32 24.57 -25.96 3.13
CA ILE A 32 24.61 -24.80 4.03
C ILE A 32 26.01 -24.61 4.64
N GLU A 33 26.73 -25.70 4.89
CA GLU A 33 28.06 -25.70 5.49
C GLU A 33 29.18 -25.57 4.45
N HIS A 34 28.89 -25.81 3.17
CA HIS A 34 29.89 -25.82 2.10
C HIS A 34 30.66 -24.51 2.00
N ALA A 35 30.00 -23.36 2.17
CA ALA A 35 30.67 -22.06 2.08
C ALA A 35 31.77 -21.89 3.16
N GLN A 36 31.49 -22.33 4.40
CA GLN A 36 32.47 -22.26 5.48
C GLN A 36 33.61 -23.27 5.27
N ILE A 37 33.29 -24.49 4.84
CA ILE A 37 34.27 -25.54 4.58
C ILE A 37 35.21 -25.10 3.44
N ILE A 38 34.66 -24.58 2.33
CA ILE A 38 35.45 -24.04 1.21
C ILE A 38 36.39 -22.93 1.68
N HIS A 39 35.90 -22.00 2.51
CA HIS A 39 36.73 -20.93 3.05
C HIS A 39 37.91 -21.47 3.89
N ASN A 40 37.65 -22.46 4.75
CA ASN A 40 38.70 -23.10 5.55
C ASN A 40 39.74 -23.79 4.66
N ILE A 41 39.30 -24.54 3.64
CA ILE A 41 40.19 -25.21 2.69
C ILE A 41 41.05 -24.20 1.92
N GLN A 42 40.47 -23.07 1.47
CA GLN A 42 41.21 -22.03 0.76
C GLN A 42 42.31 -21.41 1.61
N THR A 43 42.04 -21.15 2.90
CA THR A 43 43.06 -20.67 3.84
C THR A 43 44.20 -21.68 3.98
N GLN A 44 43.87 -22.96 4.20
CA GLN A 44 44.88 -24.03 4.31
C GLN A 44 45.68 -24.22 3.02
N LEU A 45 45.06 -24.10 1.84
CA LEU A 45 45.74 -24.18 0.55
C LEU A 45 46.70 -23.01 0.31
N ASN A 46 46.40 -21.82 0.82
CA ASN A 46 47.30 -20.68 0.75
C ASN A 46 48.51 -20.90 1.67
N ASP A 47 48.28 -21.39 2.89
CA ASP A 47 49.34 -21.72 3.84
C ASP A 47 50.25 -22.83 3.30
N LEU A 48 49.67 -23.89 2.72
CA LEU A 48 50.41 -24.97 2.09
C LEU A 48 51.26 -24.47 0.92
N ASN A 49 50.71 -23.61 0.06
CA ASN A 49 51.44 -23.02 -1.05
C ASN A 49 52.67 -22.21 -0.58
N LEU A 50 52.52 -21.43 0.48
CA LEU A 50 53.64 -20.71 1.11
C LEU A 50 54.69 -21.67 1.69
N LYS A 51 54.26 -22.77 2.31
CA LYS A 51 55.17 -23.81 2.84
C LYS A 51 55.94 -24.53 1.73
N ILE A 52 55.28 -24.91 0.64
CA ILE A 52 55.93 -25.51 -0.54
C ILE A 52 56.98 -24.54 -1.11
N GLY A 53 56.66 -23.26 -1.25
CA GLY A 53 57.61 -22.24 -1.72
C GLY A 53 58.86 -22.15 -0.84
N ASN A 54 58.68 -22.14 0.48
CA ASN A 54 59.80 -22.16 1.43
C ASN A 54 60.62 -23.44 1.37
N LEU A 55 59.96 -24.61 1.28
CA LEU A 55 60.62 -25.91 1.15
C LEU A 55 61.44 -26.00 -0.13
N ARG A 56 60.93 -25.52 -1.27
CA ARG A 56 61.70 -25.43 -2.54
C ARG A 56 62.98 -24.61 -2.39
N GLY A 57 62.91 -23.48 -1.67
CA GLY A 57 64.08 -22.66 -1.38
C GLY A 57 65.12 -23.38 -0.53
N GLN A 58 64.67 -24.12 0.48
CA GLN A 58 65.52 -24.91 1.39
C GLN A 58 66.08 -26.18 0.72
N LEU A 59 65.34 -26.79 -0.20
CA LEU A 59 65.74 -28.02 -0.91
C LEU A 59 67.07 -27.81 -1.67
N ASN A 60 67.30 -26.62 -2.21
CA ASN A 60 68.53 -26.26 -2.92
C ASN A 60 69.76 -26.13 -2.02
N THR A 61 69.59 -26.05 -0.70
CA THR A 61 70.69 -25.96 0.27
C THR A 61 71.03 -27.30 0.92
N LEU A 62 70.24 -28.35 0.65
CA LEU A 62 70.50 -29.72 1.07
C LEU A 62 71.56 -30.39 0.19
N ASP A 63 72.18 -31.44 0.73
CA ASP A 63 73.10 -32.29 -0.01
C ASP A 63 72.36 -33.07 -1.12
N ARG A 64 73.10 -33.57 -2.11
CA ARG A 64 72.53 -34.20 -3.32
C ARG A 64 71.62 -35.39 -2.98
N ASP A 65 72.03 -36.23 -2.04
CA ASP A 65 71.30 -37.45 -1.68
C ASP A 65 70.00 -37.11 -0.93
N GLU A 66 70.04 -36.18 0.02
CA GLU A 66 68.84 -35.70 0.75
C GLU A 66 67.86 -34.99 -0.19
N ARG A 67 68.38 -34.21 -1.14
CA ARG A 67 67.58 -33.48 -2.11
C ARG A 67 66.76 -34.41 -2.99
N GLU A 68 67.36 -35.49 -3.49
CA GLU A 68 66.67 -36.45 -4.35
C GLU A 68 65.56 -37.17 -3.58
N MET A 69 65.83 -37.54 -2.32
CA MET A 69 64.85 -38.18 -1.44
C MET A 69 63.62 -37.29 -1.16
N TYR A 70 63.82 -36.01 -0.83
CA TYR A 70 62.71 -35.10 -0.48
C TYR A 70 62.06 -34.40 -1.68
N ALA A 71 62.68 -34.45 -2.87
CA ALA A 71 62.12 -33.86 -4.07
C ALA A 71 60.84 -34.56 -4.53
N GLU A 72 60.74 -35.88 -4.32
CA GLU A 72 59.55 -36.67 -4.64
C GLU A 72 58.37 -36.29 -3.74
N ASP A 73 58.56 -36.28 -2.42
CA ASP A 73 57.53 -35.86 -1.45
C ASP A 73 57.00 -34.45 -1.76
N LEU A 74 57.91 -33.51 -2.06
CA LEU A 74 57.52 -32.14 -2.36
C LEU A 74 56.75 -32.02 -3.68
N ARG A 75 57.04 -32.90 -4.64
CA ARG A 75 56.32 -32.97 -5.92
C ARG A 75 54.92 -33.54 -5.72
N ASP A 76 54.76 -34.55 -4.87
CA ASP A 76 53.46 -35.15 -4.57
C ASP A 76 52.54 -34.17 -3.85
N ILE A 77 53.05 -33.45 -2.86
CA ILE A 77 52.29 -32.41 -2.15
C ILE A 77 51.85 -31.30 -3.13
N ASP A 78 52.70 -30.90 -4.08
CA ASP A 78 52.36 -29.89 -5.09
C ASP A 78 51.27 -30.39 -6.06
N ASN A 79 51.34 -31.65 -6.47
CA ASN A 79 50.32 -32.30 -7.30
C ASN A 79 48.97 -32.38 -6.56
N ASN A 80 48.99 -32.79 -5.29
CA ASN A 80 47.79 -32.87 -4.45
C ASN A 80 47.14 -31.50 -4.29
N MET A 81 47.94 -30.47 -4.00
CA MET A 81 47.46 -29.09 -3.86
C MET A 81 46.75 -28.60 -5.14
N ALA A 82 47.30 -28.89 -6.32
CA ALA A 82 46.66 -28.53 -7.59
C ALA A 82 45.30 -29.25 -7.76
N GLY A 83 45.25 -30.54 -7.41
CA GLY A 83 44.01 -31.33 -7.42
C GLY A 83 42.95 -30.78 -6.46
N TYR A 84 43.35 -30.41 -5.25
CA TYR A 84 42.48 -29.83 -4.23
C TYR A 84 41.89 -28.49 -4.67
N ARG A 85 42.71 -27.60 -5.25
CA ARG A 85 42.23 -26.31 -5.81
C ARG A 85 41.17 -26.52 -6.88
N SER A 86 41.38 -27.47 -7.79
CA SER A 86 40.42 -27.80 -8.84
C SER A 86 39.07 -28.24 -8.26
N GLN A 87 39.08 -29.16 -7.29
CA GLN A 87 37.86 -29.65 -6.64
C GLN A 87 37.09 -28.54 -5.92
N VAL A 88 37.80 -27.68 -5.17
CA VAL A 88 37.19 -26.55 -4.46
C VAL A 88 36.55 -25.57 -5.44
N ASN A 89 37.23 -25.23 -6.54
CA ASN A 89 36.70 -24.29 -7.53
C ASN A 89 35.41 -24.80 -8.18
N VAL A 90 35.36 -26.09 -8.53
CA VAL A 90 34.15 -26.70 -9.09
C VAL A 90 32.97 -26.64 -8.11
N LYS A 91 33.22 -26.95 -6.82
CA LYS A 91 32.18 -26.89 -5.79
C LYS A 91 31.71 -25.45 -5.52
N GLN A 92 32.64 -24.50 -5.50
CA GLN A 92 32.33 -23.09 -5.32
C GLN A 92 31.43 -22.57 -6.45
N GLN A 93 31.75 -22.90 -7.70
CA GLN A 93 30.94 -22.48 -8.87
C GLN A 93 29.52 -23.07 -8.82
N ALA A 94 29.37 -24.32 -8.41
CA ALA A 94 28.06 -24.93 -8.24
C ALA A 94 27.22 -24.20 -7.16
N LEU A 95 27.85 -23.83 -6.04
CA LEU A 95 27.21 -23.13 -4.94
C LEU A 95 26.75 -21.71 -5.34
N ASP A 96 27.58 -20.98 -6.09
CA ASP A 96 27.23 -19.65 -6.60
C ASP A 96 26.09 -19.69 -7.63
N SER A 97 26.07 -20.73 -8.47
CA SER A 97 24.97 -20.95 -9.43
C SER A 97 23.64 -21.17 -8.70
N GLN A 98 23.64 -21.96 -7.62
CA GLN A 98 22.45 -22.23 -6.82
C GLN A 98 21.96 -20.98 -6.07
N ARG A 99 22.87 -20.16 -5.53
CA ARG A 99 22.52 -18.88 -4.89
C ARG A 99 21.84 -17.94 -5.86
N THR A 100 22.36 -17.86 -7.08
CA THR A 100 21.79 -17.04 -8.15
C THR A 100 20.38 -17.50 -8.51
N GLN A 101 20.14 -18.82 -8.59
CA GLN A 101 18.82 -19.37 -8.85
C GLN A 101 17.82 -18.98 -7.75
N VAL A 102 18.19 -19.15 -6.47
CA VAL A 102 17.30 -18.79 -5.35
C VAL A 102 16.96 -17.29 -5.35
N GLN A 103 17.93 -16.45 -5.71
CA GLN A 103 17.69 -15.01 -5.84
C GLN A 103 16.74 -14.70 -7.01
N HIS A 104 16.93 -15.37 -8.15
CA HIS A 104 16.05 -15.25 -9.31
C HIS A 104 14.61 -15.64 -8.96
N ASP A 105 14.42 -16.77 -8.27
CA ASP A 105 13.09 -17.27 -7.89
C ASP A 105 12.39 -16.31 -6.91
N ARG A 106 13.13 -15.76 -5.93
CA ARG A 106 12.59 -14.72 -5.02
C ARG A 106 12.21 -13.44 -5.77
N ASN A 107 12.97 -13.05 -6.77
CA ASN A 107 12.66 -11.87 -7.57
C ASN A 107 11.43 -12.10 -8.45
N MET A 108 11.28 -13.30 -9.02
CA MET A 108 10.08 -13.70 -9.76
C MET A 108 8.83 -13.64 -8.89
N GLN A 109 8.88 -14.21 -7.68
CA GLN A 109 7.76 -14.17 -6.73
C GLN A 109 7.37 -12.73 -6.36
N LYS A 110 8.35 -11.86 -6.09
CA LYS A 110 8.09 -10.44 -5.83
C LYS A 110 7.51 -9.73 -7.06
N GLY A 111 7.97 -10.08 -8.25
CA GLY A 111 7.42 -9.57 -9.51
C GLY A 111 5.94 -9.90 -9.66
N GLU A 112 5.56 -11.15 -9.41
CA GLU A 112 4.17 -11.60 -9.43
C GLU A 112 3.31 -10.86 -8.39
N GLU A 113 3.83 -10.65 -7.17
CA GLU A 113 3.14 -9.88 -6.14
C GLU A 113 2.91 -8.41 -6.56
N ILE A 114 3.92 -7.78 -7.17
CA ILE A 114 3.81 -6.40 -7.67
C ILE A 114 2.75 -6.32 -8.78
N VAL A 115 2.75 -7.26 -9.73
CA VAL A 115 1.74 -7.30 -10.80
C VAL A 115 0.33 -7.45 -10.22
N ASN A 116 0.14 -8.39 -9.27
CA ASN A 116 -1.15 -8.57 -8.60
C ASN A 116 -1.61 -7.31 -7.84
N ASN A 117 -0.68 -6.59 -7.21
CA ASN A 117 -1.00 -5.35 -6.51
C ASN A 117 -1.32 -4.20 -7.48
N LEU A 118 -0.66 -4.14 -8.64
CA LEU A 118 -0.98 -3.19 -9.70
C LEU A 118 -2.39 -3.44 -10.26
N ASP A 119 -2.77 -4.70 -10.51
CA ASP A 119 -4.11 -5.04 -10.98
C ASP A 119 -5.22 -4.63 -9.99
N LYS A 120 -4.96 -4.84 -8.69
CA LYS A 120 -5.86 -4.34 -7.62
C LYS A 120 -5.95 -2.82 -7.63
N ALA A 121 -4.82 -2.12 -7.76
CA ALA A 121 -4.80 -0.66 -7.82
C ALA A 121 -5.55 -0.12 -9.04
N LEU A 122 -5.43 -0.77 -10.20
CA LEU A 122 -6.19 -0.42 -11.41
C LEU A 122 -7.70 -0.62 -11.22
N THR A 123 -8.09 -1.70 -10.55
CA THR A 123 -9.50 -1.98 -10.25
C THR A 123 -10.07 -0.92 -9.30
N ILE A 124 -9.36 -0.60 -8.21
CA ILE A 124 -9.75 0.49 -7.28
C ILE A 124 -9.82 1.83 -8.02
N GLY A 125 -8.89 2.08 -8.95
CA GLY A 125 -8.91 3.28 -9.79
C GLY A 125 -10.19 3.37 -10.65
N ASN A 126 -10.59 2.27 -11.27
CA ASN A 126 -11.84 2.19 -12.04
C ASN A 126 -13.08 2.42 -11.16
N ASP A 127 -13.15 1.77 -10.00
CA ASP A 127 -14.26 1.95 -9.05
C ASP A 127 -14.34 3.40 -8.54
N THR A 128 -13.19 4.04 -8.34
CA THR A 128 -13.10 5.45 -7.94
C THR A 128 -13.65 6.36 -9.03
N ILE A 129 -13.28 6.13 -10.30
CA ILE A 129 -13.80 6.90 -11.45
C ILE A 129 -15.31 6.70 -11.58
N GLN A 130 -15.80 5.47 -11.43
CA GLN A 130 -17.23 5.18 -11.49
C GLN A 130 -18.00 5.86 -10.35
N THR A 131 -17.45 5.85 -9.14
CA THR A 131 -18.03 6.54 -7.98
C THR A 131 -18.07 8.05 -8.20
N GLN A 132 -17.03 8.63 -8.80
CA GLN A 132 -17.01 10.05 -9.18
C GLN A 132 -18.10 10.37 -10.21
N GLN A 133 -18.28 9.54 -11.24
CA GLN A 133 -19.34 9.72 -12.24
C GLN A 133 -20.73 9.63 -11.62
N ASN A 134 -20.97 8.64 -10.75
CA ASN A 134 -22.24 8.51 -10.03
C ASN A 134 -22.51 9.75 -9.16
N THR A 135 -21.48 10.24 -8.46
CA THR A 135 -21.60 11.46 -7.64
C THR A 135 -21.94 12.68 -8.50
N MET A 136 -21.30 12.85 -9.65
CA MET A 136 -21.62 13.95 -10.58
C MET A 136 -23.07 13.87 -11.07
N ASN A 137 -23.53 12.67 -11.45
CA ASN A 137 -24.92 12.47 -11.89
C ASN A 137 -25.92 12.79 -10.77
N THR A 138 -25.62 12.40 -9.52
CA THR A 138 -26.46 12.75 -8.36
C THR A 138 -26.47 14.26 -8.12
N LEU A 139 -25.32 14.93 -8.20
CA LEU A 139 -25.25 16.39 -8.04
C LEU A 139 -26.04 17.13 -9.14
N GLU A 140 -26.01 16.63 -10.37
CA GLU A 140 -26.82 17.19 -11.47
C GLU A 140 -28.32 17.00 -11.20
N GLN A 141 -28.74 15.83 -10.73
CA GLN A 141 -30.13 15.58 -10.32
C GLN A 141 -30.54 16.49 -9.16
N ASP A 142 -29.67 16.68 -8.16
CA ASP A 142 -29.93 17.57 -7.02
C ASP A 142 -30.12 19.02 -7.48
N GLN A 143 -29.30 19.50 -8.42
CA GLN A 143 -29.48 20.83 -9.01
C GLN A 143 -30.84 20.97 -9.71
N GLN A 144 -31.27 19.95 -10.46
CA GLN A 144 -32.60 19.95 -11.08
C GLN A 144 -33.72 19.96 -10.02
N HIS A 145 -33.56 19.22 -8.92
CA HIS A 145 -34.51 19.23 -7.82
C HIS A 145 -34.58 20.61 -7.15
N PHE A 146 -33.47 21.28 -6.92
CA PHE A 146 -33.46 22.64 -6.37
C PHE A 146 -34.17 23.63 -7.28
N ASN A 147 -33.93 23.57 -8.60
CA ASN A 147 -34.62 24.44 -9.56
C ASN A 147 -36.14 24.23 -9.52
N ARG A 148 -36.59 22.96 -9.42
CA ARG A 148 -38.03 22.65 -9.28
C ARG A 148 -38.60 23.12 -7.94
N ILE A 149 -37.83 23.06 -6.85
CA ILE A 149 -38.26 23.56 -5.55
C ILE A 149 -38.42 25.09 -5.60
N GLU A 150 -37.48 25.80 -6.23
CA GLU A 150 -37.55 27.25 -6.42
C GLU A 150 -38.76 27.65 -7.27
N GLU A 151 -39.00 26.96 -8.39
CA GLU A 151 -40.18 27.16 -9.24
C GLU A 151 -41.47 26.94 -8.43
N ASN A 152 -41.58 25.81 -7.73
CA ASN A 152 -42.75 25.50 -6.91
C ASN A 152 -42.96 26.51 -5.77
N LEU A 153 -41.89 26.97 -5.13
CA LEU A 153 -41.97 27.96 -4.05
C LEU A 153 -42.53 29.29 -4.58
N SER A 154 -42.11 29.70 -5.79
CA SER A 154 -42.63 30.92 -6.44
C SER A 154 -44.14 30.82 -6.74
N VAL A 155 -44.61 29.64 -7.14
CA VAL A 155 -46.04 29.38 -7.36
C VAL A 155 -46.79 29.44 -6.04
N VAL A 156 -46.30 28.79 -4.99
CA VAL A 156 -46.92 28.80 -3.65
C VAL A 156 -46.99 30.22 -3.10
N GLU A 157 -45.95 31.04 -3.25
CA GLU A 157 -45.97 32.45 -2.82
C GLU A 157 -47.00 33.26 -3.62
N THR A 158 -47.09 33.03 -4.93
CA THR A 158 -48.06 33.70 -5.80
C THR A 158 -49.49 33.33 -5.41
N GLU A 159 -49.76 32.05 -5.19
CA GLU A 159 -51.06 31.55 -4.75
C GLU A 159 -51.42 32.07 -3.35
N ALA A 160 -50.45 32.15 -2.43
CA ALA A 160 -50.65 32.71 -1.10
C ALA A 160 -51.04 34.20 -1.17
N LYS A 161 -50.36 35.02 -2.00
CA LYS A 161 -50.72 36.43 -2.22
C LYS A 161 -52.11 36.60 -2.84
N ILE A 162 -52.47 35.73 -3.79
CA ILE A 162 -53.81 35.70 -4.39
C ILE A 162 -54.86 35.33 -3.33
N GLY A 163 -54.56 34.32 -2.51
CA GLY A 163 -55.38 33.86 -1.39
C GLY A 163 -55.63 34.97 -0.37
N GLU A 164 -54.58 35.66 0.06
CA GLU A 164 -54.64 36.79 0.99
C GLU A 164 -55.51 37.93 0.42
N SER A 165 -55.27 38.31 -0.84
CA SER A 165 -56.06 39.35 -1.52
C SER A 165 -57.53 38.97 -1.67
N ARG A 166 -57.82 37.69 -1.93
CA ARG A 166 -59.19 37.17 -2.00
C ARG A 166 -59.85 37.17 -0.62
N ALA A 167 -59.15 36.72 0.42
CA ALA A 167 -59.64 36.73 1.80
C ALA A 167 -59.95 38.16 2.27
N LYS A 168 -59.08 39.13 2.00
CA LYS A 168 -59.30 40.56 2.31
C LYS A 168 -60.57 41.10 1.65
N ARG A 169 -60.81 40.77 0.38
CA ARG A 169 -62.04 41.17 -0.33
C ARG A 169 -63.29 40.52 0.25
N MET A 170 -63.23 39.24 0.62
CA MET A 170 -64.35 38.55 1.27
C MET A 170 -64.66 39.14 2.65
N PHE A 171 -63.62 39.41 3.45
CA PHE A 171 -63.76 40.05 4.75
C PHE A 171 -64.39 41.44 4.63
N MET A 172 -63.92 42.27 3.70
CA MET A 172 -64.52 43.59 3.44
C MET A 172 -65.99 43.50 3.03
N ARG A 173 -66.36 42.53 2.17
CA ARG A 173 -67.77 42.32 1.81
C ARG A 173 -68.62 41.94 3.03
N MET A 174 -68.11 41.07 3.90
CA MET A 174 -68.81 40.66 5.12
C MET A 174 -69.02 41.83 6.08
N VAL A 175 -67.98 42.66 6.28
CA VAL A 175 -68.05 43.85 7.14
C VAL A 175 -68.99 44.91 6.55
N CYS A 176 -68.89 45.22 5.26
CA CYS A 176 -69.79 46.18 4.62
C CYS A 176 -71.25 45.73 4.68
N ASN A 177 -71.53 44.43 4.44
CA ASN A 177 -72.88 43.90 4.56
C ASN A 177 -73.40 44.00 6.00
N ARG A 178 -72.56 43.69 6.99
CA ARG A 178 -72.90 43.85 8.41
C ARG A 178 -73.21 45.31 8.76
N ILE A 179 -72.40 46.26 8.30
CA ILE A 179 -72.63 47.70 8.52
C ILE A 179 -73.94 48.12 7.86
N LEU A 180 -74.20 47.72 6.60
CA LEU A 180 -75.45 48.03 5.89
C LEU A 180 -76.68 47.54 6.65
N TRP A 181 -76.66 46.30 7.18
CA TRP A 181 -77.75 45.77 7.98
C TRP A 181 -78.01 46.59 9.25
N TRP A 182 -76.95 46.97 9.98
CA TRP A 182 -77.09 47.82 11.16
C TRP A 182 -77.62 49.21 10.81
N THR A 183 -77.17 49.81 9.70
CA THR A 183 -77.69 51.09 9.21
C THR A 183 -79.19 51.02 8.93
N ILE A 184 -79.66 49.95 8.28
CA ILE A 184 -81.10 49.73 8.01
C ILE A 184 -81.89 49.65 9.33
N VAL A 185 -81.39 48.91 10.32
CA VAL A 185 -82.02 48.78 11.65
C VAL A 185 -82.14 50.16 12.32
N VAL A 186 -81.08 50.97 12.30
CA VAL A 186 -81.09 52.33 12.88
C VAL A 186 -82.11 53.23 12.18
N VAL A 187 -82.16 53.19 10.84
CA VAL A 187 -83.13 53.98 10.06
C VAL A 187 -84.57 53.57 10.38
N LEU A 188 -84.86 52.27 10.44
CA LEU A 188 -86.19 51.77 10.80
C LEU A 188 -86.58 52.17 12.23
N PHE A 189 -85.63 52.12 13.16
CA PHE A 189 -85.84 52.54 14.55
C PHE A 189 -86.16 54.04 14.64
N ALA A 190 -85.45 54.88 13.88
CA ALA A 190 -85.74 56.31 13.78
C ALA A 190 -87.14 56.58 13.21
N PHE A 191 -87.54 55.84 12.16
CA PHE A 191 -88.91 55.92 11.62
C PHE A 191 -89.97 55.48 12.64
N LEU A 192 -89.69 54.46 13.45
CA LEU A 192 -90.59 53.99 14.50
C LEU A 192 -90.78 55.06 15.59
N ILE A 193 -89.69 55.67 16.07
CA ILE A 193 -89.75 56.80 17.01
C ILE A 193 -90.56 57.95 16.40
N PHE A 194 -90.26 58.33 15.16
CA PHE A 194 -90.97 59.41 14.47
C PHE A 194 -92.48 59.12 14.35
N SER A 195 -92.85 57.89 13.98
CA SER A 195 -94.24 57.45 13.91
C SER A 195 -94.94 57.52 15.27
N LEU A 196 -94.27 57.09 16.35
CA LEU A 196 -94.80 57.20 17.71
C LEU A 196 -95.01 58.65 18.13
N VAL A 197 -94.03 59.53 17.89
CA VAL A 197 -94.13 60.97 18.21
C VAL A 197 -95.28 61.64 17.46
N TRP A 198 -95.47 61.29 16.18
CA TRP A 198 -96.58 61.85 15.40
C TRP A 198 -97.93 61.35 15.91
N LYS A 199 -98.06 60.06 16.24
CA LYS A 199 -99.31 59.48 16.77
C LYS A 199 -99.66 59.95 18.18
N LEU A 200 -98.66 60.25 19.01
CA LEU A 200 -98.83 60.77 20.36
C LEU A 200 -98.98 62.29 20.43
N LYS A 201 -98.99 62.99 19.27
CA LYS A 201 -99.24 64.42 19.24
C LYS A 201 -100.69 64.65 19.70
N PRO A 202 -100.95 65.29 20.86
CA PRO A 202 -102.30 65.53 21.30
C PRO A 202 -102.99 66.38 20.23
N GLU A 203 -104.16 65.93 19.78
CA GLU A 203 -105.10 66.81 19.10
C GLU A 203 -105.25 68.01 20.03
N LYS A 204 -104.81 69.19 19.56
CA LYS A 204 -105.19 70.44 20.20
C LYS A 204 -106.70 70.53 20.02
N GLY A 205 -107.42 69.98 20.99
CA GLY A 205 -108.84 70.18 21.15
C GLY A 205 -109.12 71.67 21.19
N SER A 206 -110.03 72.07 20.30
CA SER A 206 -111.10 73.03 20.54
C SER A 206 -110.90 74.00 21.70
N GLU A 207 -110.64 75.26 21.36
CA GLU A 207 -111.44 76.43 21.74
C GLU A 207 -111.22 77.55 20.72
#